data_AF-A0A655NUA4-F1
#
_entry.id   AF-A0A655NUA4-F1
#
_cell.length_a   1.000
_cell.length_b   1.000
_cell.length_c   1.000
_cell.angle_alpha   90.00
_cell.angle_beta   90.00
_cell.angle_gamma   90.00
#
_symmetry.space_group_name_H-M   'P 1'
#
loop_
_entity.id
_entity.type
_entity.pdbx_description
1 polymer ?
#
loop_
_entity_poly.entity_id
_entity_poly.type
_entity_poly.pdbx_seq_one_letter_code
_entity_poly.pdbx_strand_id
1 'polypeptide(L)'
;MMEHDWPGNVRELANLVERMVILYPNSLVDVNHLPTKYRYSDIPEFQPEPSRFSSVEEQERDVLEGIFAEDFNFEEPQEFVPDIDAPQALPPEGVNLKELLADLEVNLINQALEAQGGVVARAADMLGMRRTTLVEKMRKYNMQR
;
A
#
# COMPACT_ATOMS: atom_id res chain seq x y z
N MET A 1 4.88 -15.78 -5.14
CA MET A 1 6.06 -15.15 -4.51
C MET A 1 6.95 -14.57 -5.61
N MET A 2 6.79 -13.29 -5.94
CA MET A 2 7.75 -12.55 -6.76
C MET A 2 8.17 -11.32 -5.96
N GLU A 3 9.22 -11.52 -5.17
CA GLU A 3 9.83 -10.53 -4.32
C GLU A 3 10.82 -9.75 -5.20
N HIS A 4 10.42 -8.56 -5.66
CA HIS A 4 11.38 -7.63 -6.27
C HIS A 4 12.02 -6.83 -5.14
N ASP A 5 13.17 -7.30 -4.66
CA ASP A 5 14.01 -6.62 -3.67
C ASP A 5 14.62 -5.34 -4.27
N TRP A 6 13.81 -4.28 -4.34
CA TRP A 6 14.35 -2.94 -4.52
C TRP A 6 15.05 -2.52 -3.20
N PRO A 7 16.35 -2.19 -3.22
CA PRO A 7 17.14 -1.98 -2.00
C PRO A 7 16.83 -0.67 -1.25
N GLY A 8 15.75 0.03 -1.62
CA GLY A 8 15.38 1.34 -1.08
C GLY A 8 13.86 1.57 -1.02
N ASN A 9 13.43 2.78 -0.67
CA ASN A 9 12.01 3.16 -0.72
C ASN A 9 11.63 3.63 -2.15
N VAL A 10 10.33 3.68 -2.48
CA VAL A 10 9.79 4.18 -3.77
C VAL A 10 10.32 5.57 -4.14
N ARG A 11 10.65 6.39 -3.13
CA ARG A 11 11.29 7.71 -3.32
C ARG A 11 12.67 7.61 -3.96
N GLU A 12 13.45 6.57 -3.64
CA GLU A 12 14.77 6.35 -4.24
C GLU A 12 14.67 5.86 -5.68
N LEU A 13 13.65 5.05 -5.98
CA LEU A 13 13.33 4.64 -7.35
C LEU A 13 12.97 5.86 -8.20
N ALA A 14 12.07 6.72 -7.70
CA ALA A 14 11.69 7.96 -8.38
C ALA A 14 12.91 8.85 -8.67
N ASN A 15 13.77 9.07 -7.66
CA ASN A 15 14.99 9.86 -7.82
C ASN A 15 15.97 9.24 -8.84
N LEU A 16 16.05 7.91 -8.91
CA LEU A 16 16.89 7.23 -9.89
C LEU A 16 16.34 7.44 -11.29
N VAL A 17 15.04 7.18 -11.51
CA VAL A 17 14.39 7.32 -12.82
C VAL A 17 14.49 8.76 -13.30
N GLU A 18 14.22 9.74 -12.44
CA GLU A 18 14.37 11.17 -12.74
C GLU A 18 15.79 11.49 -13.21
N ARG A 19 16.81 11.01 -12.50
CA ARG A 19 18.21 11.19 -12.89
C ARG A 19 18.53 10.49 -14.21
N MET A 20 18.01 9.29 -14.46
CA MET A 20 18.24 8.57 -15.73
C MET A 20 17.63 9.34 -16.92
N VAL A 21 16.44 9.91 -16.75
CA VAL A 21 15.78 10.75 -17.77
C VAL A 21 16.58 12.03 -18.06
N ILE A 22 17.18 12.64 -17.03
CA ILE A 22 18.04 13.82 -17.19
C ILE A 22 19.35 13.47 -17.91
N LEU A 23 19.97 12.34 -17.59
CA LEU A 23 21.26 11.93 -18.15
C LEU A 23 21.14 11.39 -19.59
N TYR A 24 20.01 10.79 -19.93
CA TYR A 24 19.77 10.12 -21.21
C TYR A 24 18.47 10.61 -21.88
N PRO A 25 18.38 11.88 -22.28
CA PRO A 25 17.19 12.40 -22.94
C PRO A 25 16.98 11.71 -24.29
N ASN A 26 15.77 11.19 -24.50
CA ASN A 26 15.37 10.48 -25.73
C ASN A 26 16.26 9.26 -26.10
N SER A 27 16.93 8.64 -25.13
CA SER A 27 17.71 7.42 -25.33
C SER A 27 17.10 6.26 -24.54
N LEU A 28 17.21 5.06 -25.10
CA LEU A 28 16.80 3.84 -24.41
C LEU A 28 17.80 3.57 -23.28
N VAL A 29 17.31 3.49 -22.04
CA VAL A 29 18.14 3.29 -20.85
C VAL A 29 18.25 1.80 -20.56
N ASP A 30 19.34 1.20 -21.00
CA ASP A 30 19.70 -0.20 -20.72
C ASP A 30 20.31 -0.38 -19.29
N VAL A 31 20.31 -1.61 -18.77
CA VAL A 31 20.80 -2.01 -17.42
C VAL A 31 22.24 -1.53 -17.17
N ASN A 32 23.04 -1.47 -18.23
CA ASN A 32 24.42 -0.99 -18.19
C ASN A 32 24.56 0.50 -17.82
N HIS A 33 23.52 1.30 -18.05
CA HIS A 33 23.49 2.74 -17.73
C HIS A 33 23.10 3.00 -16.27
N LEU A 34 22.57 2.02 -15.55
CA LEU A 34 22.26 2.18 -14.14
C LEU A 34 23.56 2.34 -13.34
N PRO A 35 23.55 3.09 -12.21
CA PRO A 35 24.65 3.11 -11.26
C PRO A 35 24.99 1.68 -10.80
N THR A 36 26.27 1.40 -10.58
CA THR A 36 26.77 0.06 -10.19
C THR A 36 26.04 -0.58 -9.02
N LYS A 37 25.57 0.21 -8.05
CA LYS A 37 24.74 -0.26 -6.92
C LYS A 37 23.36 -0.84 -7.30
N TYR A 38 22.88 -0.57 -8.51
CA TYR A 38 21.62 -1.09 -9.06
C TYR A 38 21.86 -2.04 -10.24
N ARG A 39 23.12 -2.31 -10.59
CA ARG A 39 23.46 -3.35 -11.57
C ARG A 39 23.44 -4.70 -10.85
N TYR A 40 22.29 -5.33 -10.80
CA TYR A 40 22.19 -6.73 -10.37
C TYR A 40 23.05 -7.55 -11.33
N SER A 41 24.12 -8.17 -10.81
CA SER A 41 25.17 -8.78 -11.64
C SER A 41 24.77 -10.17 -12.20
N ASP A 42 23.54 -10.63 -11.93
CA ASP A 42 23.02 -11.92 -12.40
C ASP A 42 21.60 -11.80 -13.00
N ILE A 43 21.35 -10.80 -13.83
CA ILE A 43 20.14 -10.81 -14.70
C ILE A 43 20.57 -11.38 -16.05
N PRO A 44 20.09 -12.57 -16.46
CA PRO A 44 20.29 -13.06 -17.82
C PRO A 44 19.78 -12.01 -18.81
N GLU A 45 20.54 -11.75 -19.86
CA GLU A 45 20.19 -10.83 -20.94
C GLU A 45 18.76 -11.13 -21.43
N PHE A 46 17.88 -10.13 -21.39
CA PHE A 46 16.48 -10.28 -21.75
C PHE A 46 16.38 -10.63 -23.23
N GLN A 47 16.21 -11.91 -23.54
CA GLN A 47 15.89 -12.39 -24.87
C GLN A 47 14.36 -12.49 -24.99
N PRO A 48 13.70 -11.58 -25.73
CA PRO A 48 12.28 -11.75 -26.00
C PRO A 48 12.10 -12.97 -26.92
N GLU A 49 11.72 -14.11 -26.33
CA GLU A 49 11.32 -15.30 -27.08
C GLU A 49 10.09 -14.96 -27.93
N PRO A 50 10.17 -15.03 -29.28
CA PRO A 50 9.16 -14.48 -30.17
C PRO A 50 7.91 -15.38 -30.32
N SER A 51 7.55 -16.18 -29.32
CA SER A 51 6.42 -17.12 -29.42
C SER A 51 5.91 -17.63 -28.06
N ARG A 52 5.19 -16.80 -27.31
CA ARG A 52 4.14 -17.26 -26.39
C ARG A 52 3.14 -16.13 -26.14
N PHE A 53 2.32 -15.86 -27.16
CA PHE A 53 1.10 -15.09 -26.97
C PHE A 53 0.10 -15.96 -26.20
N SER A 54 0.14 -15.87 -24.88
CA SER A 54 -1.06 -15.63 -24.09
C SER A 54 -0.89 -14.21 -23.58
N SER A 55 -1.83 -13.31 -23.87
CA SER A 55 -1.77 -11.95 -23.35
C SER A 55 -1.66 -12.00 -21.82
N VAL A 56 -1.00 -11.01 -21.21
CA VAL A 56 -0.88 -10.88 -19.75
C VAL A 56 -2.25 -11.07 -19.06
N GLU A 57 -3.31 -10.65 -19.74
CA GLU A 57 -4.72 -10.80 -19.36
C GLU A 57 -5.22 -12.26 -19.23
N GLU A 58 -4.75 -13.20 -20.06
CA GLU A 58 -5.10 -14.64 -19.96
C GLU A 58 -4.37 -15.31 -18.80
N GLN A 59 -3.10 -14.95 -18.56
CA GLN A 59 -2.35 -15.44 -17.40
C GLN A 59 -2.87 -14.87 -16.08
N GLU A 60 -3.29 -13.61 -16.06
CA GLU A 60 -3.94 -13.02 -14.90
C GLU A 60 -5.27 -13.72 -14.57
N ARG A 61 -6.04 -14.10 -15.59
CA ARG A 61 -7.33 -14.78 -15.41
C ARG A 61 -7.17 -16.17 -14.79
N ASP A 62 -6.23 -16.98 -15.25
CA ASP A 62 -5.94 -18.32 -14.70
C ASP A 62 -5.45 -18.27 -13.24
N VAL A 63 -4.63 -17.27 -12.89
CA VAL A 63 -4.15 -17.08 -11.51
C VAL A 63 -5.29 -16.68 -10.59
N LEU A 64 -6.19 -15.80 -11.06
CA LEU A 64 -7.37 -15.42 -10.30
C LEU A 64 -8.31 -16.62 -10.10
N GLU A 65 -8.54 -17.42 -11.14
CA GLU A 65 -9.39 -18.60 -11.08
C GLU A 65 -8.84 -19.64 -10.09
N GLY A 66 -7.53 -19.84 -10.02
CA GLY A 66 -6.89 -20.69 -9.01
C GLY A 66 -7.08 -20.21 -7.57
N ILE A 67 -7.06 -18.90 -7.33
CA ILE A 67 -7.31 -18.30 -6.01
C ILE A 67 -8.78 -18.49 -5.57
N PHE A 68 -9.72 -18.49 -6.52
CA PHE A 68 -11.14 -18.74 -6.25
C PHE A 68 -11.53 -20.22 -6.26
N ALA A 69 -10.72 -21.09 -6.90
CA ALA A 69 -10.96 -22.53 -6.99
C ALA A 69 -10.34 -23.33 -5.84
N GLU A 70 -9.33 -22.78 -5.15
CA GLU A 70 -8.94 -23.29 -3.84
C GLU A 70 -10.02 -22.91 -2.82
N ASP A 71 -10.86 -23.89 -2.48
CA ASP A 71 -11.83 -23.86 -1.37
C ASP A 71 -11.19 -23.23 -0.13
N PHE A 72 -11.45 -21.94 0.11
CA PHE A 72 -11.42 -21.40 1.47
C PHE A 72 -12.52 -22.14 2.23
N ASN A 73 -12.14 -23.23 2.89
CA ASN A 73 -12.98 -23.97 3.80
C ASN A 73 -13.30 -23.05 5.00
N PHE A 74 -14.26 -22.14 4.82
CA PHE A 74 -14.96 -21.47 5.92
C PHE A 74 -15.76 -22.57 6.63
N GLU A 75 -15.14 -23.21 7.62
CA GLU A 75 -15.85 -24.05 8.58
C GLU A 75 -16.88 -23.18 9.30
N GLU A 76 -18.13 -23.30 8.85
CA GLU A 76 -19.33 -22.59 9.30
C GLU A 76 -19.26 -21.05 9.18
N PRO A 77 -20.30 -20.40 8.60
CA PRO A 77 -20.46 -18.97 8.80
C PRO A 77 -20.71 -18.77 10.30
N GLN A 78 -19.68 -18.39 11.06
CA GLN A 78 -19.92 -17.58 12.25
C GLN A 78 -20.80 -16.44 11.75
N GLU A 79 -22.04 -16.39 12.22
CA GLU A 79 -22.92 -15.26 12.01
C GLU A 79 -22.06 -14.02 12.24
N PHE A 80 -21.76 -13.31 11.16
CA PHE A 80 -21.20 -11.99 11.25
C PHE A 80 -22.33 -11.19 11.89
N VAL A 81 -22.38 -11.19 13.23
CA VAL A 81 -23.26 -10.31 13.99
C VAL A 81 -22.72 -8.93 13.66
N PRO A 82 -23.36 -8.20 12.72
CA PRO A 82 -22.94 -6.84 12.50
C PRO A 82 -23.15 -6.16 13.84
N ASP A 83 -22.16 -5.41 14.29
CA ASP A 83 -22.34 -4.55 15.45
C ASP A 83 -23.62 -3.74 15.22
N ILE A 84 -24.64 -4.00 16.05
CA ILE A 84 -26.04 -3.65 15.80
C ILE A 84 -26.23 -2.12 15.82
N ASP A 85 -25.22 -1.38 16.28
CA ASP A 85 -25.20 0.07 16.40
C ASP A 85 -24.41 0.80 15.30
N ALA A 86 -23.83 0.11 14.31
CA ALA A 86 -23.30 0.79 13.14
C ALA A 86 -24.47 1.21 12.23
N PRO A 87 -24.70 2.51 11.95
CA PRO A 87 -25.66 2.91 10.93
C PRO A 87 -25.12 2.45 9.55
N GLN A 88 -25.47 1.22 9.17
CA GLN A 88 -25.12 0.61 7.89
C GLN A 88 -25.84 1.28 6.70
N ALA A 89 -26.80 2.16 6.97
CA ALA A 89 -27.53 2.93 5.98
C ALA A 89 -27.12 4.41 6.05
N LEU A 90 -26.73 4.97 4.90
CA LEU A 90 -26.52 6.40 4.76
C LEU A 90 -27.87 7.12 4.99
N PRO A 91 -27.91 8.20 5.80
CA PRO A 91 -29.13 8.98 5.99
C PRO A 91 -29.63 9.53 4.64
N PRO A 92 -30.96 9.69 4.47
CA PRO A 92 -31.54 10.15 3.21
C PRO A 92 -31.07 11.56 2.80
N GLU A 93 -30.58 12.34 3.76
CA GLU A 93 -30.02 13.68 3.57
C GLU A 93 -28.54 13.67 3.10
N GLY A 94 -27.90 12.50 3.09
CA GLY A 94 -26.48 12.32 2.81
C GLY A 94 -25.57 12.67 4.00
N VAL A 95 -24.27 12.38 3.87
CA VAL A 95 -23.26 12.76 4.88
C VAL A 95 -22.05 13.39 4.22
N ASN A 96 -21.42 14.34 4.92
CA ASN A 96 -20.11 14.81 4.53
C ASN A 96 -19.06 13.78 4.96
N LEU A 97 -18.70 12.89 4.03
CA LEU A 97 -17.74 11.81 4.30
C LEU A 97 -16.41 12.34 4.87
N LYS A 98 -15.96 13.52 4.43
CA LYS A 98 -14.71 14.13 4.89
C LYS A 98 -14.77 14.51 6.37
N GLU A 99 -15.92 15.00 6.83
CA GLU A 99 -16.14 15.37 8.22
C GLU A 99 -16.26 14.12 9.10
N LEU A 100 -17.07 13.15 8.66
CA LEU A 100 -17.22 11.87 9.36
C LEU A 100 -15.89 11.13 9.52
N LEU A 101 -15.06 11.08 8.47
CA LEU A 101 -13.72 10.48 8.54
C LEU A 101 -12.81 11.28 9.46
N ALA A 102 -12.91 12.61 9.50
CA ALA A 102 -12.08 13.41 10.40
C ALA A 102 -12.42 13.12 11.87
N ASP A 103 -13.69 13.03 12.21
CA ASP A 103 -14.14 12.72 13.57
C ASP A 103 -13.73 11.32 13.99
N LEU A 104 -13.90 10.34 13.09
CA LEU A 104 -13.47 8.96 13.30
C LEU A 104 -11.95 8.87 13.45
N GLU A 105 -11.17 9.56 12.61
CA GLU A 105 -9.71 9.64 12.72
C GLU A 105 -9.28 10.20 14.08
N VAL A 106 -9.91 11.29 14.54
CA VAL A 106 -9.60 11.91 15.84
C VAL A 106 -9.88 10.93 16.97
N ASN A 107 -11.02 10.25 16.92
CA ASN A 107 -11.42 9.28 17.94
C ASN A 107 -10.41 8.12 18.03
N LEU A 108 -10.05 7.51 16.90
CA LEU A 108 -9.08 6.41 16.86
C LEU A 108 -7.68 6.83 17.32
N ILE A 109 -7.24 8.04 16.95
CA ILE A 109 -5.94 8.56 17.41
C ILE A 109 -5.93 8.72 18.92
N ASN A 110 -7.00 9.24 19.52
CA ASN A 110 -7.10 9.37 20.98
C ASN A 110 -7.12 8.01 21.67
N GLN A 111 -7.92 7.06 21.20
CA GLN A 111 -7.96 5.70 21.75
C GLN A 111 -6.58 5.02 21.69
N ALA A 112 -5.88 5.14 20.56
CA ALA A 112 -4.54 4.57 20.41
C ALA A 112 -3.51 5.24 21.33
N LEU A 113 -3.61 6.55 21.54
CA LEU A 113 -2.75 7.27 22.48
C LEU A 113 -3.01 6.85 23.92
N GLU A 114 -4.28 6.73 24.32
CA GLU A 114 -4.66 6.28 25.67
C GLU A 114 -4.19 4.85 25.93
N ALA A 115 -4.46 3.92 24.99
CA ALA A 115 -4.02 2.53 25.10
C ALA A 115 -2.49 2.37 25.21
N GLN A 116 -1.74 3.30 24.63
CA GLN A 116 -0.27 3.30 24.64
C GLN A 116 0.35 4.28 25.64
N GLY A 117 -0.44 4.84 26.57
CA GLY A 117 0.04 5.74 27.63
C GLY A 117 0.67 7.04 27.10
N GLY A 118 0.19 7.54 25.96
CA GLY A 118 0.67 8.76 25.30
C GLY A 118 1.96 8.58 24.50
N VAL A 119 2.43 7.35 24.28
CA VAL A 119 3.62 7.09 23.47
C VAL A 119 3.26 7.11 21.98
N VAL A 120 3.49 8.26 21.35
CA VAL A 120 3.16 8.53 19.93
C VAL A 120 3.72 7.48 18.95
N ALA A 121 4.93 6.95 19.20
CA ALA A 121 5.50 5.91 18.34
C ALA A 121 4.66 4.63 18.36
N ARG A 122 4.33 4.12 19.55
CA ARG A 122 3.53 2.89 19.71
C ARG A 122 2.08 3.08 19.24
N ALA A 123 1.51 4.26 19.45
CA ALA A 123 0.19 4.59 18.93
C ALA A 123 0.17 4.60 17.40
N ALA A 124 1.24 5.11 16.76
CA ALA A 124 1.38 5.07 15.31
C ALA A 124 1.52 3.65 14.78
N ASP A 125 2.31 2.81 15.45
CA ASP A 125 2.45 1.39 15.11
C ASP A 125 1.12 0.64 15.24
N MET A 126 0.35 0.90 16.30
CA MET A 126 -0.99 0.34 16.52
C MET A 126 -2.00 0.75 15.43
N LEU A 127 -1.90 1.99 14.93
CA LEU A 127 -2.73 2.49 13.84
C LEU A 127 -2.19 2.12 12.44
N GLY A 128 -1.08 1.36 12.36
CA GLY A 128 -0.49 0.94 11.09
C GLY A 128 0.06 2.09 10.25
N MET A 129 0.44 3.22 10.87
CA MET A 129 0.91 4.41 10.16
C MET A 129 2.28 4.88 10.66
N ARG A 130 3.01 5.61 9.82
CA ARG A 130 4.32 6.17 10.21
C ARG A 130 4.14 7.22 11.31
N ARG A 131 5.01 7.21 12.33
CA ARG A 131 5.02 8.20 13.42
C ARG A 131 4.96 9.65 12.93
N THR A 132 5.68 10.00 11.88
CA THR A 132 5.68 11.36 11.31
C THR A 132 4.30 11.77 10.80
N THR A 133 3.58 10.85 10.16
CA THR A 133 2.22 11.07 9.66
C THR A 133 1.23 11.21 10.81
N LEU A 134 1.40 10.44 11.90
CA LEU A 134 0.56 10.59 13.09
C LEU A 134 0.75 11.98 13.71
N VAL A 135 1.99 12.45 13.82
CA VAL A 135 2.31 13.79 14.33
C VAL A 135 1.69 14.90 13.46
N GLU A 136 1.69 14.75 12.14
CA GLU A 136 1.03 15.69 11.23
C GLU A 136 -0.49 15.70 11.43
N LYS A 137 -1.14 14.53 11.54
CA LYS A 137 -2.58 14.43 11.83
C LYS A 137 -2.92 15.05 13.19
N MET A 138 -2.14 14.79 14.23
CA MET A 138 -2.33 15.39 15.55
C MET A 138 -2.26 16.93 15.49
N ARG A 139 -1.29 17.49 14.75
CA ARG A 139 -1.19 18.94 14.54
C ARG A 139 -2.38 19.50 13.76
N LYS A 140 -2.78 18.81 12.70
CA LYS A 140 -3.91 19.21 11.85
C LYS A 140 -5.21 19.30 12.64
N TYR A 141 -5.43 18.38 13.57
CA TYR A 141 -6.63 18.33 14.39
C TYR A 141 -6.46 19.01 15.76
N ASN A 142 -5.41 19.82 15.95
CA ASN A 142 -5.07 20.49 17.22
C ASN A 142 -5.08 19.57 18.45
N MET A 143 -4.74 18.28 18.27
CA MET A 143 -4.58 17.34 19.38
C MET A 143 -3.24 17.64 20.07
N GLN A 144 -3.27 18.61 20.98
CA GLN A 144 -2.16 18.94 21.85
C GLN A 144 -2.18 18.04 23.08
N ARG A 145 -1.00 17.51 23.41
CA ARG A 145 -0.71 16.77 24.63
C ARG A 145 -0.79 17.67 25.86
#